data_AF-A0A9D1D930-F1
#
_entry.id   AF-A0A9D1D930-F1
#
_cell.length_a   1.000
_cell.length_b   1.000
_cell.length_c   1.000
_cell.angle_alpha   90.00
_cell.angle_beta   90.00
_cell.angle_gamma   90.00
#
_symmetry.space_group_name_H-M   'P 1'
#
loop_
_entity.id
_entity.type
_entity.pdbx_description
1 polymer ?
#
loop_
_entity_poly.entity_id
_entity_poly.type
_entity_poly.pdbx_seq_one_letter_code
_entity_poly.pdbx_strand_id
1 'polypeptide(L)'
;MYLYNSATRKKEEFIPRDPSLVRMYTCGPTVYHFAHIGNLRSYIMEDVLEKTIRYLGYPVKRVMNITDVGHLSSDADTGEDKMLKGAKREHKTVMEIAKFYTDAFFSDCAKLNIKTPDVVESSAGRTPTSSSPT
;
A
#
# COMPACT_ATOMS: atom_id res chain seq x y z
N MET A 1 -23.88 -7.95 -0.11
CA MET A 1 -23.07 -7.31 -1.18
C MET A 1 -22.39 -8.41 -1.97
N TYR A 2 -22.22 -8.26 -3.29
CA TYR A 2 -21.46 -9.21 -4.12
C TYR A 2 -20.14 -8.58 -4.56
N LEU A 3 -19.02 -9.29 -4.40
CA LEU A 3 -17.70 -8.86 -4.85
C LEU A 3 -17.18 -9.80 -5.94
N TYR A 4 -16.40 -9.27 -6.88
CA TYR A 4 -15.69 -10.10 -7.85
C TYR A 4 -14.44 -10.70 -7.20
N ASN A 5 -14.39 -12.02 -7.08
CA ASN A 5 -13.26 -12.74 -6.52
C ASN A 5 -12.30 -13.15 -7.65
N SER A 6 -11.12 -12.52 -7.71
CA SER A 6 -10.12 -12.81 -8.75
C SER A 6 -9.61 -14.25 -8.73
N ALA A 7 -9.64 -14.95 -7.59
CA ALA A 7 -9.20 -16.34 -7.48
C ALA A 7 -10.17 -17.32 -8.18
N THR A 8 -11.48 -17.03 -8.11
CA THR A 8 -12.53 -17.88 -8.71
C THR A 8 -13.09 -17.30 -10.01
N ARG A 9 -12.74 -16.04 -10.33
CA ARG A 9 -13.21 -15.25 -11.47
C ARG A 9 -14.73 -15.07 -11.52
N LYS A 10 -15.38 -15.06 -10.36
CA LYS A 10 -16.85 -14.98 -10.23
C LYS A 10 -17.24 -13.85 -9.28
N LYS A 11 -18.49 -13.39 -9.43
CA LYS A 11 -19.14 -12.59 -8.39
C LYS A 11 -19.63 -13.53 -7.30
N GLU A 12 -19.22 -13.28 -6.07
CA GLU A 12 -19.53 -14.10 -4.90
C GLU A 12 -20.14 -13.21 -3.82
N GLU A 13 -21.01 -13.80 -3.00
CA GLU A 13 -21.55 -13.10 -1.85
C GLU A 13 -20.43 -12.83 -0.86
N PHE A 14 -20.27 -11.56 -0.47
CA PHE A 14 -19.31 -11.19 0.56
C PHE A 14 -19.85 -11.59 1.93
N ILE A 15 -19.29 -12.67 2.48
CA ILE A 15 -19.54 -13.15 3.84
C ILE A 15 -18.24 -12.94 4.63
N PRO A 16 -18.20 -12.01 5.60
CA PRO A 16 -16.99 -11.75 6.36
C PRO A 16 -16.63 -12.96 7.23
N ARG A 17 -15.33 -13.26 7.35
CA ARG A 17 -14.84 -14.31 8.25
C ARG A 17 -15.26 -14.07 9.71
N ASP A 18 -15.30 -12.81 10.11
CA ASP A 18 -15.74 -12.36 11.43
C ASP A 18 -16.71 -11.18 11.24
N PRO A 19 -18.02 -11.36 11.51
CA PRO A 19 -19.01 -10.29 11.38
C PRO A 19 -18.75 -9.09 12.30
N SER A 20 -18.00 -9.28 13.39
CA SER A 20 -17.67 -8.22 14.34
C SER A 20 -16.48 -7.36 13.89
N LEU A 21 -15.69 -7.81 12.90
CA LEU A 21 -14.58 -7.05 12.34
C LEU A 21 -14.13 -7.55 10.96
N VAL A 22 -14.41 -6.76 9.93
CA VAL A 22 -13.83 -6.98 8.60
C VAL A 22 -12.37 -6.54 8.59
N ARG A 23 -11.47 -7.47 8.26
CA ARG A 23 -10.03 -7.20 8.07
C ARG A 23 -9.75 -7.03 6.58
N MET A 24 -9.20 -5.88 6.21
CA MET A 24 -8.89 -5.53 4.82
C MET A 24 -7.40 -5.19 4.70
N TYR A 25 -6.72 -5.80 3.73
CA TYR A 25 -5.36 -5.43 3.36
C TYR A 25 -5.37 -4.79 1.97
N THR A 26 -4.63 -3.71 1.82
CA THR A 26 -4.46 -3.00 0.54
C THR A 26 -2.97 -2.75 0.29
N CYS A 27 -2.49 -3.04 -0.91
CA CYS A 27 -1.10 -2.77 -1.27
C CYS A 27 -0.86 -1.26 -1.38
N GLY A 28 0.09 -0.72 -0.63
CA GLY A 28 0.48 0.69 -0.73
C GLY A 28 1.61 0.94 -1.73
N PRO A 29 2.07 2.20 -1.83
CA PRO A 29 3.02 2.63 -2.84
C PRO A 29 4.46 2.14 -2.59
N THR A 30 5.23 2.05 -3.67
CA THR A 30 6.70 2.09 -3.62
C THR A 30 7.16 3.54 -3.70
N VAL A 31 7.77 4.05 -2.63
CA VAL A 31 7.96 5.50 -2.38
C VAL A 31 9.28 6.04 -2.96
N TYR A 32 9.53 5.78 -4.24
CA TYR A 32 10.71 6.26 -4.99
C TYR A 32 10.42 7.44 -5.93
N HIS A 33 9.14 7.78 -6.10
CA HIS A 33 8.63 8.86 -6.93
C HIS A 33 7.21 9.26 -6.48
N PHE A 34 6.69 10.39 -6.96
CA PHE A 34 5.28 10.75 -6.83
C PHE A 34 4.35 9.68 -7.42
N ALA A 35 3.23 9.42 -6.74
CA ALA A 35 2.17 8.57 -7.24
C ALA A 35 1.51 9.21 -8.47
N HIS A 36 1.33 8.43 -9.54
CA HIS A 36 0.63 8.90 -10.73
C HIS A 36 -0.87 8.60 -10.66
N ILE A 37 -1.66 9.20 -11.55
CA ILE A 37 -3.12 9.04 -11.58
C ILE A 37 -3.57 7.57 -11.64
N GLY A 38 -2.83 6.73 -12.36
CA GLY A 38 -3.06 5.28 -12.36
C GLY A 38 -2.96 4.61 -10.99
N ASN A 39 -2.02 5.03 -10.12
CA ASN A 39 -1.95 4.54 -8.74
C ASN A 39 -3.12 5.08 -7.92
N LEU A 40 -3.38 6.39 -8.02
CA LEU A 40 -4.44 7.07 -7.26
C LEU A 40 -5.83 6.50 -7.55
N ARG A 41 -6.09 6.06 -8.79
CA ARG A 41 -7.33 5.34 -9.13
C ARG A 41 -7.55 4.10 -8.26
N SER A 42 -6.50 3.32 -8.01
CA SER A 42 -6.61 2.12 -7.16
C SER A 42 -6.95 2.49 -5.72
N TYR A 43 -6.27 3.49 -5.15
CA TYR A 43 -6.54 3.94 -3.78
C TYR A 43 -7.93 4.55 -3.61
N ILE A 44 -8.47 5.21 -4.64
CA ILE A 44 -9.88 5.63 -4.65
C ILE A 44 -10.82 4.42 -4.62
N MET A 45 -10.56 3.38 -5.42
CA MET A 45 -11.40 2.18 -5.41
C MET A 45 -11.36 1.45 -4.07
N GLU A 46 -10.19 1.37 -3.44
CA GLU A 46 -10.02 0.79 -2.11
C GLU A 46 -10.79 1.58 -1.04
N ASP A 47 -10.74 2.91 -1.10
CA ASP A 47 -11.49 3.80 -0.22
C ASP A 47 -13.01 3.66 -0.40
N VAL A 48 -13.48 3.61 -1.65
CA VAL A 48 -14.89 3.36 -1.96
C VAL A 48 -15.33 2.00 -1.42
N LEU A 49 -14.49 0.96 -1.56
CA LEU A 49 -14.79 -0.36 -1.02
C LEU A 49 -14.86 -0.35 0.51
N GLU A 50 -13.88 0.26 1.19
CA GLU A 50 -13.89 0.40 2.65
C GLU A 50 -15.14 1.14 3.13
N LYS A 51 -15.43 2.31 2.54
CA LYS A 51 -16.59 3.13 2.90
C LYS A 51 -17.90 2.39 2.64
N THR A 52 -17.99 1.61 1.56
CA THR A 52 -19.16 0.78 1.25
C THR A 52 -19.37 -0.30 2.32
N ILE A 53 -18.31 -1.00 2.71
CA ILE A 53 -18.41 -2.05 3.75
C ILE A 53 -18.84 -1.42 5.09
N ARG A 54 -18.29 -0.26 5.45
CA ARG A 54 -18.70 0.49 6.65
C ARG A 54 -20.16 0.95 6.57
N TYR A 55 -20.59 1.47 5.41
CA TYR A 55 -21.97 1.89 5.19
C TYR A 55 -22.97 0.74 5.36
N LEU A 56 -22.57 -0.49 4.99
CA LEU A 56 -23.37 -1.70 5.19
C LEU A 56 -23.41 -2.19 6.66
N GLY A 57 -22.81 -1.46 7.60
CA GLY A 57 -22.87 -1.74 9.03
C GLY A 57 -21.69 -2.55 9.58
N TYR A 58 -20.70 -2.88 8.76
CA TYR A 58 -19.53 -3.62 9.22
C TYR A 58 -18.43 -2.68 9.73
N PRO A 59 -17.88 -2.90 10.93
CA PRO A 59 -16.62 -2.30 11.30
C PRO A 59 -15.50 -2.87 10.43
N VAL A 60 -14.61 -2.00 9.96
CA VAL A 60 -13.46 -2.36 9.14
C VAL A 60 -12.17 -1.98 9.86
N LYS A 61 -11.17 -2.86 9.82
CA LYS A 61 -9.77 -2.56 10.11
C LYS A 61 -8.95 -2.74 8.84
N ARG A 62 -8.46 -1.63 8.28
CA ARG A 62 -7.63 -1.64 7.07
C ARG A 62 -6.15 -1.48 7.40
N VAL A 63 -5.34 -2.35 6.81
CA VAL A 63 -3.88 -2.32 6.89
C VAL A 63 -3.32 -2.05 5.48
N MET A 64 -2.33 -1.16 5.40
CA MET A 64 -1.60 -0.87 4.16
C MET A 64 -0.09 -0.96 4.41
N ASN A 65 0.66 -1.49 3.45
CA ASN A 65 2.12 -1.43 3.50
C ASN A 65 2.67 -0.15 2.84
N ILE A 66 3.90 0.23 3.16
CA ILE A 66 4.72 1.17 2.38
C ILE A 66 5.98 0.45 1.97
N THR A 67 6.25 0.39 0.66
CA THR A 67 7.47 -0.23 0.14
C THR A 67 8.56 0.84 0.06
N ASP A 68 9.31 0.97 1.15
CA ASP A 68 10.41 1.93 1.36
C ASP A 68 11.81 1.30 1.25
N VAL A 69 11.88 -0.02 1.07
CA VAL A 69 13.09 -0.79 0.79
C VAL A 69 12.77 -1.87 -0.22
N GLY A 70 13.75 -2.24 -1.06
CA GLY A 70 13.69 -3.45 -1.86
C GLY A 70 12.52 -3.47 -2.84
N HIS A 71 12.72 -2.92 -4.03
CA HIS A 71 11.76 -3.13 -5.12
C HIS A 71 12.47 -3.11 -6.48
N LEU A 72 12.74 -4.30 -7.00
CA LEU A 72 13.44 -4.46 -8.27
C LEU A 72 12.59 -3.91 -9.43
N SER A 73 13.26 -3.38 -10.45
CA SER A 73 12.60 -2.79 -11.62
C SER A 73 11.98 -3.80 -12.59
N SER A 74 12.20 -5.10 -12.36
CA SER A 74 11.75 -6.22 -13.19
C SER A 74 11.22 -7.35 -12.31
N ASP A 75 10.19 -8.06 -12.77
CA ASP A 75 9.62 -9.27 -12.12
C ASP A 75 10.59 -10.46 -12.17
N ALA A 76 11.59 -10.39 -13.06
CA ALA A 76 12.81 -11.20 -12.96
C ALA A 76 13.81 -10.42 -12.11
N ASP A 77 14.36 -11.04 -11.07
CA ASP A 77 15.24 -10.47 -10.01
C ASP A 77 16.57 -9.83 -10.49
N THR A 78 16.61 -9.27 -11.69
CA THR A 78 17.78 -8.71 -12.38
C THR A 78 17.68 -7.19 -12.59
N GLY A 79 16.65 -6.53 -12.07
CA GLY A 79 16.45 -5.09 -12.20
C GLY A 79 17.18 -4.24 -11.13
N GLU A 80 17.62 -3.03 -11.49
CA GLU A 80 18.10 -2.04 -10.52
C GLU A 80 16.99 -1.68 -9.52
N ASP A 81 17.32 -1.61 -8.22
CA ASP A 81 16.36 -1.27 -7.17
C ASP A 81 15.79 0.14 -7.40
N LYS A 82 14.45 0.25 -7.46
CA LYS A 82 13.75 1.51 -7.78
C LYS A 82 14.01 2.59 -6.72
N MET A 83 14.20 2.23 -5.45
CA MET A 83 14.55 3.17 -4.38
C MET A 83 15.98 3.69 -4.57
N LEU A 84 16.96 2.82 -4.85
CA LEU A 84 18.34 3.27 -5.12
C LEU A 84 18.41 4.18 -6.34
N LYS A 85 17.65 3.86 -7.40
CA LYS A 85 17.56 4.71 -8.59
C LYS A 85 16.94 6.07 -8.28
N GLY A 86 15.89 6.11 -7.45
CA GLY A 86 15.29 7.35 -6.96
C GLY A 86 16.28 8.18 -6.14
N ALA A 87 17.03 7.54 -5.24
CA ALA A 87 17.98 8.19 -4.34
C ALA A 87 19.10 8.88 -5.13
N LYS A 88 19.66 8.18 -6.12
CA LYS A 88 20.66 8.72 -7.06
C LYS A 88 20.12 9.93 -7.82
N ARG A 89 18.88 9.86 -8.32
CA ARG A 89 18.24 10.95 -9.09
C ARG A 89 18.05 12.22 -8.25
N GLU A 90 17.63 12.06 -7.00
CA GLU A 90 17.29 13.18 -6.11
C GLU A 90 18.49 13.69 -5.30
N HIS A 91 19.68 13.08 -5.46
CA HIS A 91 20.87 13.34 -4.64
C HIS A 91 20.59 13.24 -3.13
N LYS A 92 19.85 12.20 -2.73
CA LYS A 92 19.40 11.93 -1.35
C LYS A 92 19.63 10.48 -0.98
N THR A 93 19.54 10.16 0.30
CA THR A 93 19.51 8.77 0.80
C THR A 93 18.16 8.10 0.51
N VAL A 94 18.13 6.76 0.55
CA VAL A 94 16.89 5.97 0.39
C VAL A 94 15.82 6.35 1.43
N MET A 95 16.24 6.59 2.68
CA MET A 95 15.30 6.96 3.75
C MET A 95 14.74 8.37 3.57
N GLU A 96 15.54 9.31 3.06
CA GLU A 96 15.07 10.67 2.78
C GLU A 96 14.05 10.70 1.63
N ILE A 97 14.30 9.95 0.55
CA ILE A 97 13.30 9.86 -0.54
C ILE A 97 12.06 9.10 -0.07
N ALA A 98 12.21 8.04 0.73
CA ALA A 98 11.10 7.23 1.21
C ALA A 98 10.16 8.09 2.05
N LYS A 99 10.73 8.85 3.00
CA LYS A 99 9.95 9.80 3.80
C LYS A 99 9.29 10.85 2.92
N PHE A 100 10.04 11.50 2.03
CA PHE A 100 9.52 12.57 1.18
C PHE A 100 8.32 12.11 0.32
N TYR A 101 8.45 10.97 -0.37
CA TYR A 101 7.39 10.47 -1.24
C TYR A 101 6.25 9.80 -0.46
N THR A 102 6.50 9.27 0.75
CA THR A 102 5.43 8.84 1.67
C THR A 102 4.56 10.03 2.08
N ASP A 103 5.19 11.13 2.51
CA ASP A 103 4.49 12.35 2.91
C ASP A 103 3.70 12.94 1.72
N ALA A 104 4.31 12.97 0.52
CA ALA A 104 3.66 13.41 -0.71
C ALA A 104 2.44 12.53 -1.06
N PHE A 105 2.58 11.20 -0.98
CA PHE A 105 1.49 10.25 -1.23
C PHE A 105 0.30 10.50 -0.29
N PHE A 106 0.52 10.63 1.01
CA PHE A 106 -0.57 10.89 1.96
C PHE A 106 -1.19 12.27 1.80
N SER A 107 -0.39 13.29 1.43
CA SER A 107 -0.91 14.60 1.04
C SER A 107 -1.87 14.50 -0.15
N ASP A 108 -1.50 13.73 -1.19
CA ASP A 108 -2.35 13.56 -2.37
C ASP A 108 -3.61 12.72 -2.07
N CYS A 109 -3.50 11.68 -1.24
CA CYS A 109 -4.66 10.96 -0.72
C CYS A 109 -5.62 11.89 0.04
N ALA A 110 -5.10 12.78 0.89
CA ALA A 110 -5.91 13.75 1.62
C ALA A 110 -6.65 14.71 0.69
N LYS A 111 -5.99 15.23 -0.36
CA LYS A 111 -6.64 16.08 -1.39
C LYS A 111 -7.78 15.36 -2.12
N LEU A 112 -7.67 14.03 -2.27
CA LEU A 112 -8.69 13.18 -2.88
C LEU A 112 -9.74 12.66 -1.89
N ASN A 113 -9.67 13.08 -0.62
CA ASN A 113 -10.55 12.62 0.46
C ASN A 113 -10.55 11.09 0.65
N ILE A 114 -9.40 10.47 0.38
CA ILE A 114 -9.14 9.05 0.63
C ILE A 114 -8.87 8.89 2.13
N LYS A 115 -9.59 7.99 2.79
CA LYS A 115 -9.36 7.69 4.20
C LYS A 115 -7.96 7.11 4.39
N THR A 116 -7.24 7.56 5.42
CA THR A 116 -5.98 6.93 5.83
C THR A 116 -6.26 5.54 6.44
N PRO A 117 -5.49 4.49 6.08
CA PRO A 117 -5.60 3.17 6.70
C PRO A 117 -5.45 3.23 8.22
N ASP A 118 -6.06 2.29 8.94
CA ASP A 118 -5.96 2.22 10.41
C ASP A 118 -4.55 1.82 10.86
N VAL A 119 -3.80 1.09 10.01
CA VAL A 119 -2.40 0.73 10.22
C VAL A 119 -1.62 0.90 8.92
N VAL A 120 -0.47 1.57 8.99
CA VAL A 120 0.48 1.72 7.89
C VAL A 120 1.81 1.07 8.29
N GLU A 121 2.24 0.09 7.53
CA GLU A 121 3.38 -0.78 7.85
C GLU A 121 4.52 -0.58 6.85
N SER A 122 5.68 -0.13 7.33
CA SER A 122 6.90 -0.02 6.52
C SER A 122 7.50 -1.41 6.23
N SER A 123 7.94 -1.62 5.00
CA SER A 123 8.68 -2.84 4.62
C SER A 123 10.04 -2.92 5.35
N ALA A 124 10.71 -1.79 5.61
CA ALA A 124 11.95 -1.74 6.38
C ALA A 124 11.78 -2.24 7.83
N GLY A 125 10.59 -2.05 8.42
CA GLY A 125 10.27 -2.55 9.76
C GLY A 125 10.17 -4.08 9.86
N ARG A 126 10.17 -4.80 8.72
CA ARG A 126 10.03 -6.26 8.65
C ARG A 126 11.25 -6.98 8.10
N THR A 127 12.24 -6.28 7.58
CA THR A 127 13.53 -6.89 7.26
C THR A 127 14.20 -7.32 8.57
N PRO A 128 14.56 -8.62 8.73
CA PRO A 128 15.40 -9.03 9.85
C PRO A 128 16.65 -8.16 9.81
N THR A 129 16.94 -7.44 10.88
CA THR A 129 18.24 -6.79 11.03
C THR A 129 19.27 -7.90 10.89
N SER A 130 20.04 -7.89 9.81
CA SER A 130 21.21 -8.75 9.66
C SER A 130 22.27 -8.29 10.66
N SER A 131 22.07 -8.61 11.94
CA SER A 131 22.97 -8.31 13.03
C SER A 131 23.12 -9.55 13.90
N SER A 132 24.00 -10.43 13.45
CA SER A 132 24.84 -11.22 14.35
C SER A 132 26.10 -11.63 13.57
N PRO A 133 27.21 -10.87 13.69
CA PRO A 133 28.52 -11.40 13.35
C PRO A 133 28.91 -12.40 14.44
N THR A 134 29.09 -13.66 14.06
CA THR A 134 29.92 -14.61 14.81
C THR A 134 31.33 -14.56 14.26
#